data_AF-A0A401NQ69-F1
#
_entry.id   AF-A0A401NQ69-F1
#
_cell.length_a   1.000
_cell.length_b   1.000
_cell.length_c   1.000
_cell.angle_alpha   90.00
_cell.angle_beta   90.00
_cell.angle_gamma   90.00
#
_symmetry.space_group_name_H-M   'P 1'
#
loop_
_entity.id
_entity.type
_entity.pdbx_description
1 polymer ?
#
loop_
_entity_poly.entity_id
_entity_poly.type
_entity_poly.pdbx_seq_one_letter_code
_entity_poly.pdbx_strand_id
1 'polypeptide(L)'
;MVLFGAIDDISYTCILAYSLYYLFASFQTPLPWADCFSWWGADETCSRTPKDPLCNLTRDDGYFEIVNTTWLHVNNATCPNGSEIYVPHQGPSEQYWE
;
A
#
# COMPACT_ATOMS: atom_id res chain seq x y z
N MET A 1 25.80 31.99 14.76
CA MET A 1 24.98 31.61 15.93
C MET A 1 23.49 31.87 15.68
N VAL A 2 23.08 33.06 15.22
CA VAL A 2 21.66 33.37 14.92
C VAL A 2 21.08 32.56 13.75
N LEU A 3 21.82 32.41 12.64
CA LEU A 3 21.36 31.61 11.48
C LEU A 3 21.14 30.13 11.82
N PHE A 4 22.02 29.54 12.63
CA PHE A 4 21.87 28.15 13.08
C PHE A 4 20.64 27.97 13.98
N GLY A 5 20.41 28.91 14.91
CA GLY A 5 19.21 28.88 15.75
C GLY A 5 17.92 29.06 14.95
N ALA A 6 17.91 29.90 13.92
CA ALA A 6 16.73 30.09 13.08
C ALA A 6 16.38 28.82 12.27
N ILE A 7 17.38 28.09 11.75
CA ILE A 7 17.15 26.84 11.02
C ILE A 7 16.64 25.74 11.97
N ASP A 8 17.18 25.70 13.19
CA ASP A 8 16.76 24.78 14.23
C ASP A 8 15.29 25.00 14.60
N ASP A 9 14.90 26.25 14.88
CA ASP A 9 13.55 26.63 15.29
C ASP A 9 12.49 26.31 14.20
N ILE A 10 12.81 26.53 12.93
CA ILE A 10 11.94 26.16 11.81
C ILE A 10 11.76 24.64 11.75
N SER A 11 12.84 23.88 11.90
CA SER A 11 12.82 22.41 11.83
C SER A 11 12.00 21.81 12.97
N TYR A 12 12.18 22.31 14.20
CA TYR A 12 11.39 21.90 15.36
C TYR A 12 9.92 22.28 15.22
N THR A 13 9.62 23.48 14.73
CA THR A 13 8.24 23.92 14.51
C THR A 13 7.54 23.03 13.47
N CYS A 14 8.22 22.62 12.40
CA CYS A 14 7.67 21.66 11.44
C CYS A 14 7.32 20.32 12.10
N ILE A 15 8.23 19.74 12.90
CA ILE A 15 7.99 18.47 13.61
C ILE A 15 6.81 18.59 14.58
N LEU A 16 6.73 19.69 15.34
CA LEU A 16 5.62 19.97 16.24
C LEU A 16 4.29 20.11 15.49
N ALA A 17 4.29 20.79 14.33
CA ALA A 17 3.11 20.93 13.50
C ALA A 17 2.59 19.57 13.00
N TYR A 18 3.48 18.69 12.49
CA TYR A 18 3.08 17.33 12.12
C TYR A 18 2.57 16.54 13.34
N SER A 19 3.24 16.63 14.48
CA SER A 19 2.82 15.94 15.71
C SER A 19 1.41 16.35 16.14
N LEU A 20 1.10 17.65 16.11
CA LEU A 20 -0.23 18.17 16.40
C LEU A 20 -1.26 17.71 15.35
N TYR A 21 -0.89 17.70 14.07
CA TYR A 21 -1.76 17.16 13.02
C TYR A 21 -2.13 15.70 13.29
N TYR A 22 -1.15 14.84 13.56
CA TYR A 22 -1.39 13.43 13.91
C TYR A 22 -2.26 13.29 15.17
N LEU A 23 -2.04 14.14 16.17
CA LEU A 23 -2.83 14.15 17.41
C LEU A 23 -4.31 14.44 17.12
N PHE A 24 -4.61 15.54 16.41
CA PHE A 24 -5.99 15.89 16.08
C PHE A 24 -6.64 14.87 15.14
N ALA A 25 -5.90 14.39 14.14
CA ALA A 25 -6.37 13.38 13.22
C ALA A 25 -6.62 12.01 13.88
N SER A 26 -6.10 11.76 15.10
CA SER A 26 -6.35 10.54 15.87
C SER A 26 -7.67 10.56 16.64
N PHE A 27 -8.35 11.70 16.75
CA PHE A 27 -9.63 11.80 17.45
C PHE A 27 -10.83 11.33 16.61
N GLN A 28 -10.62 11.05 15.32
CA GLN A 28 -11.65 10.48 14.45
C GLN A 28 -11.51 8.95 14.33
N THR A 29 -12.64 8.26 14.17
CA THR A 29 -12.68 6.83 13.87
C THR A 29 -13.53 6.63 12.61
N PRO A 30 -13.02 5.98 11.54
CA PRO A 30 -11.66 5.43 11.38
C PRO A 30 -10.59 6.52 11.18
N LEU A 31 -9.31 6.20 11.44
CA LEU A 31 -8.20 7.11 11.13
C LEU A 31 -8.11 7.33 9.60
N PRO A 32 -7.69 8.50 9.14
CA PRO A 32 -7.70 8.84 7.71
C PRO A 32 -6.71 7.99 6.89
N TRP A 33 -5.63 7.52 7.50
CA TRP A 33 -4.65 6.60 6.92
C TRP A 33 -4.84 5.14 7.35
N ALA A 34 -6.00 4.78 7.94
CA ALA A 34 -6.29 3.39 8.30
C ALA A 34 -6.75 2.56 7.11
N ASP A 35 -7.30 3.20 6.08
CA ASP A 35 -7.88 2.56 4.90
C ASP A 35 -7.70 3.40 3.64
N CYS A 36 -7.93 2.77 2.49
CA CYS A 36 -7.83 3.38 1.17
C CYS A 36 -9.10 4.18 0.89
N PHE A 37 -9.08 5.48 1.18
CA PHE A 37 -10.23 6.34 0.92
C PHE A 37 -10.04 7.16 -0.36
N SER A 38 -11.10 7.24 -1.16
CA SER A 38 -11.09 8.02 -2.41
C SER A 38 -10.96 9.54 -2.20
N TRP A 39 -11.32 10.06 -1.02
CA TRP A 39 -11.32 11.51 -0.77
C TRP A 39 -9.91 12.11 -0.70
N TRP A 40 -8.91 11.33 -0.26
CA TRP A 40 -7.51 11.76 -0.26
C TRP A 40 -6.75 11.29 -1.51
N GLY A 41 -7.40 10.52 -2.39
CA GLY A 41 -6.82 10.08 -3.66
C GLY A 41 -6.11 8.73 -3.61
N ALA A 42 -6.59 7.77 -2.82
CA ALA A 42 -6.04 6.41 -2.83
C ALA A 42 -6.11 5.76 -4.22
N ASP A 43 -4.96 5.33 -4.76
CA ASP A 43 -4.91 4.63 -6.06
C ASP A 43 -5.28 3.15 -5.93
N GLU A 44 -5.41 2.47 -7.08
CA GLU A 44 -5.70 1.05 -7.16
C GLU A 44 -4.63 0.14 -6.52
N THR A 45 -3.41 0.63 -6.31
CA THR A 45 -2.32 -0.08 -5.63
C THR A 45 -2.51 -0.13 -4.10
N CYS A 46 -3.36 0.73 -3.55
CA CYS A 46 -3.66 0.78 -2.14
C CYS A 46 -4.38 -0.49 -1.68
N SER A 47 -3.85 -1.17 -0.68
CA SER A 47 -4.56 -2.25 0.00
C SER A 47 -4.06 -2.42 1.43
N ARG A 48 -4.95 -2.87 2.33
CA ARG A 48 -4.58 -3.16 3.73
C ARG A 48 -3.80 -4.48 3.84
N THR A 49 -4.10 -5.40 2.95
CA THR A 49 -3.44 -6.71 2.88
C THR A 49 -2.61 -6.79 1.61
N PRO A 50 -1.47 -7.50 1.65
CA PRO A 50 -0.75 -7.85 0.42
C PRO A 50 -1.72 -8.48 -0.58
N LYS A 51 -1.63 -8.05 -1.83
CA LYS A 51 -2.39 -8.70 -2.90
C LYS A 51 -1.69 -10.01 -3.23
N ASP A 52 -2.44 -11.11 -3.24
CA ASP A 52 -1.90 -12.40 -3.63
C ASP A 52 -1.33 -12.32 -5.05
N PRO A 53 -0.17 -12.94 -5.32
CA PRO A 53 0.40 -12.97 -6.65
C PRO A 53 -0.55 -13.68 -7.61
N LEU A 54 -0.65 -13.16 -8.83
CA LEU A 54 -1.37 -13.84 -9.90
C LEU A 54 -0.45 -14.88 -10.53
N CYS A 55 -1.01 -15.94 -11.10
CA CYS A 55 -0.23 -16.97 -11.77
C CYS A 55 -0.65 -17.08 -13.24
N ASN A 56 0.34 -17.20 -14.14
CA ASN A 56 0.10 -17.43 -15.55
C ASN A 56 0.22 -18.92 -15.89
N LEU A 57 -0.91 -19.60 -16.07
CA LEU A 57 -0.95 -21.03 -16.38
C LEU A 57 -1.07 -21.27 -17.88
N THR A 58 -0.25 -22.18 -18.40
CA THR A 58 -0.41 -22.73 -19.75
C THR A 58 -1.31 -23.96 -19.68
N ARG A 59 -2.46 -23.93 -20.35
CA ARG A 59 -3.35 -25.08 -20.45
C ARG A 59 -2.97 -25.97 -21.64
N ASP A 60 -3.44 -27.22 -21.65
CA ASP A 60 -3.10 -28.23 -22.67
C ASP A 60 -3.52 -27.84 -24.10
N ASP A 61 -4.42 -26.86 -24.24
CA ASP A 61 -4.85 -26.25 -25.49
C ASP A 61 -3.88 -25.16 -26.02
N GLY A 62 -2.80 -24.88 -25.29
CA GLY A 62 -1.76 -23.92 -25.65
C GLY A 62 -2.09 -22.47 -25.32
N TYR A 63 -3.22 -22.19 -24.65
CA TYR A 63 -3.59 -20.85 -24.19
C TYR A 63 -3.06 -20.56 -22.77
N PHE A 64 -2.84 -19.28 -22.49
CA PHE A 64 -2.36 -18.79 -21.20
C PHE A 64 -3.51 -18.17 -20.41
N GLU A 65 -3.74 -18.60 -19.17
CA GLU A 65 -4.81 -18.10 -18.31
C GLU A 65 -4.22 -17.50 -17.03
N ILE A 66 -4.62 -16.28 -16.70
CA ILE A 66 -4.21 -15.59 -15.47
C ILE A 66 -5.19 -15.95 -14.37
N VAL A 67 -4.73 -16.69 -13.37
CA VAL A 67 -5.54 -17.19 -12.27
C VAL A 67 -5.03 -16.67 -10.93
N ASN A 68 -5.91 -16.60 -9.93
CA ASN A 68 -5.52 -16.25 -8.56
C ASN A 68 -5.07 -17.49 -7.76
N THR A 69 -4.42 -17.26 -6.62
CA THR A 69 -3.96 -18.32 -5.72
C THR A 69 -5.09 -19.19 -5.16
N THR A 70 -6.29 -18.62 -4.93
CA THR A 70 -7.44 -19.38 -4.44
C THR A 70 -7.95 -20.39 -5.48
N TRP A 71 -7.91 -20.03 -6.76
CA TRP A 71 -8.30 -20.91 -7.87
C TRP A 71 -7.28 -22.04 -8.02
N LEU A 72 -5.99 -21.74 -7.89
CA LEU A 72 -4.93 -22.75 -7.82
C LEU A 72 -5.19 -23.75 -6.70
N HIS A 73 -5.53 -23.25 -5.51
CA HIS A 73 -5.82 -24.10 -4.35
C HIS A 73 -7.05 -25.01 -4.58
N VAL A 74 -8.14 -24.48 -5.14
CA VAL A 74 -9.37 -25.23 -5.42
C VAL A 74 -9.14 -26.30 -6.50
N ASN A 75 -8.31 -26.02 -7.51
CA ASN A 75 -8.02 -26.94 -8.61
C ASN A 75 -6.81 -27.86 -8.34
N ASN A 76 -6.20 -27.78 -7.14
CA ASN A 76 -4.99 -28.51 -6.78
C ASN A 76 -3.85 -28.33 -7.82
N ALA A 77 -3.77 -27.12 -8.37
CA ALA A 77 -2.77 -26.72 -9.35
C ALA A 77 -1.69 -25.87 -8.67
N THR A 78 -0.45 -26.01 -9.10
CA THR A 78 0.68 -25.21 -8.61
C THR A 78 1.14 -24.23 -9.68
N CYS A 79 1.61 -23.06 -9.25
CA CYS A 79 2.15 -22.08 -10.20
C CYS A 79 3.51 -22.57 -10.74
N PRO A 80 3.71 -22.61 -12.08
CA PRO A 80 5.01 -22.91 -12.65
C PRO A 80 6.05 -21.84 -12.27
N ASN A 81 7.28 -22.27 -12.02
CA ASN A 81 8.36 -21.39 -11.58
C ASN A 81 8.64 -20.30 -12.63
N GLY A 82 8.53 -19.03 -12.23
CA GLY A 82 8.71 -17.86 -13.11
C GLY A 82 7.44 -17.36 -13.81
N SER A 83 6.27 -17.96 -13.55
CA SER A 83 4.97 -17.49 -14.06
C SER A 83 4.15 -16.69 -13.04
N GLU A 84 4.73 -16.44 -11.86
CA GLU A 84 4.16 -15.59 -10.82
C GLU A 84 4.25 -14.12 -11.21
N ILE A 85 3.10 -13.45 -11.20
CA ILE A 85 2.94 -12.04 -11.47
C ILE A 85 2.72 -11.34 -10.14
N TYR A 86 3.74 -10.59 -9.71
CA TYR A 86 3.63 -9.74 -8.54
C TYR A 86 2.69 -8.57 -8.83
N VAL A 87 1.68 -8.40 -7.98
CA VAL A 87 0.79 -7.25 -8.05
C VAL A 87 1.34 -6.17 -7.14
N PRO A 88 1.65 -4.96 -7.64
CA PRO A 88 2.12 -3.88 -6.80
C PRO A 88 1.08 -3.56 -5.72
N HIS A 89 1.56 -3.45 -4.50
CA HIS A 89 0.79 -3.22 -3.30
C HIS A 89 1.49 -2.14 -2.48
N GLN A 90 0.71 -1.18 -1.97
CA GLN A 90 1.16 -0.16 -1.06
C GLN A 90 0.18 -0.04 0.11
N GLY A 91 0.73 0.14 1.32
CA GLY A 91 -0.10 0.28 2.53
C GLY A 91 -0.87 1.61 2.53
N PRO A 92 -2.06 1.68 3.16
CA PRO A 92 -2.83 2.92 3.21
C PRO A 92 -2.07 4.07 3.87
N SER A 93 -1.33 3.79 4.95
CA SER A 93 -0.51 4.79 5.63
C SER A 93 0.75 5.16 4.89
N GLU A 94 1.26 4.29 4.02
CA GLU A 94 2.40 4.61 3.20
C GLU A 94 1.98 5.59 2.11
N GLN A 95 0.94 5.24 1.34
CA GLN A 95 0.45 6.08 0.25
C GLN A 95 -0.14 7.42 0.71
N TYR A 96 -0.75 7.48 1.89
CA TYR A 96 -1.30 8.74 2.41
C TYR A 96 -0.24 9.83 2.64
N TRP A 97 1.02 9.43 2.90
CA TRP A 97 2.12 10.32 3.24
C TRP A 97 3.19 10.44 2.14
N GLU A 98 2.98 9.78 1.00
CA GLU A 98 3.79 9.99 -0.22
C GLU A 98 3.42 11.29 -0.93
#